data_AF-A0A932VBH5-F1
#
_entry.id   AF-A0A932VBH5-F1
#
_cell.length_a   1.000
_cell.length_b   1.000
_cell.length_c   1.000
_cell.angle_alpha   90.00
_cell.angle_beta   90.00
_cell.angle_gamma   90.00
#
_symmetry.space_group_name_H-M   'P 1'
#
loop_
_entity.id
_entity.type
_entity.pdbx_description
1 polymer ?
#
loop_
_entity_poly.entity_id
_entity_poly.type
_entity_poly.pdbx_seq_one_letter_code
_entity_poly.pdbx_strand_id
1 'polypeptide(L)'
;MKLGLAFALAAAIAAASVKPPYVLRGDEVELKYKAYTRKLAHGYEVLKKYLKAQAPDLYKKLSPEPPKPVPYGYQLLPLLTRDAPFAERRDTPRATSTPYTWERTALFIDWEIPKIEELEEQLKGAQKVALKDRRSIYERWTREYPELENNQHLVDHHIQYNRFWQRTIAEDRPRFDRLTRLHDMVLQRQALLDAMNSKSEPEFRRNIMQVDGIDHDKPRAMLEDDMAKLEKRMANTIHSQNMDITPPVFLKLDHGKPHVWKITVPVCTDITDSKFLAASKEAIERIWNVDDRENMYKMTLVWRLTPAAALYRHSRMPARGAHIDVKAHATKFPHDCAVLTTGINSTYAIPGEYIALGPQPISHNVLAHEFGHLLGFIDGYFRGYRDLGAKGFEVLEVVPDPDDIMCTPGIGHVRPHHYMRLFENSKHK
;
A
#
# COMPACT_ATOMS: atom_id res chain seq x y z
N MET A 1 17.69 -51.27 -29.09
CA MET A 1 18.02 -49.85 -28.82
C MET A 1 16.92 -48.84 -29.22
N LYS A 2 15.63 -49.24 -29.28
CA LYS A 2 14.49 -48.35 -29.60
C LYS A 2 13.45 -48.18 -28.48
N LEU A 3 13.60 -48.88 -27.34
CA LEU A 3 12.73 -48.70 -26.17
C LEU A 3 13.19 -47.59 -25.21
N GLY A 4 14.47 -47.19 -25.24
CA GLY A 4 15.01 -46.15 -24.35
C GLY A 4 14.64 -44.72 -24.74
N LEU A 5 14.31 -44.47 -26.01
CA LEU A 5 13.95 -43.13 -26.50
C LEU A 5 12.49 -42.76 -26.17
N ALA A 6 11.59 -43.75 -26.09
CA ALA A 6 10.19 -43.52 -25.75
C ALA A 6 9.98 -43.20 -24.26
N PHE A 7 10.78 -43.80 -23.37
CA PHE A 7 10.75 -43.46 -21.93
C PHE A 7 11.36 -42.10 -21.63
N ALA A 8 12.39 -41.67 -22.37
CA ALA A 8 12.96 -40.33 -22.25
C ALA A 8 12.00 -39.23 -22.74
N LEU A 9 11.19 -39.52 -23.78
CA LEU A 9 10.18 -38.58 -24.27
C LEU A 9 8.94 -38.53 -23.34
N ALA A 10 8.56 -39.64 -22.72
CA ALA A 10 7.47 -39.68 -21.74
C ALA A 10 7.83 -38.95 -20.42
N ALA A 11 9.08 -39.01 -19.97
CA ALA A 11 9.55 -38.25 -18.81
C ALA A 11 9.62 -36.74 -19.08
N ALA A 12 9.87 -36.32 -20.32
CA ALA A 12 9.84 -34.91 -20.73
C ALA A 12 8.41 -34.35 -20.89
N ILE A 13 7.41 -35.20 -21.13
CA ILE A 13 5.99 -34.81 -21.25
C ILE A 13 5.25 -34.86 -19.88
N ALA A 14 5.80 -35.56 -18.88
CA ALA A 14 5.28 -35.61 -17.51
C ALA A 14 5.77 -34.48 -16.59
N ALA A 15 6.69 -33.62 -17.05
CA ALA A 15 6.95 -32.32 -16.43
C ALA A 15 5.91 -31.29 -16.90
N ALA A 16 4.63 -31.62 -16.84
CA ALA A 16 3.60 -30.59 -16.78
C ALA A 16 3.90 -29.82 -15.49
N SER A 17 4.47 -28.61 -15.64
CA SER A 17 4.75 -27.69 -14.54
C SER A 17 3.50 -27.58 -13.67
N VAL A 18 3.49 -28.31 -12.55
CA VAL A 18 2.45 -28.17 -11.54
C VAL A 18 2.63 -26.76 -11.02
N LYS A 19 1.63 -25.91 -11.27
CA LYS A 19 1.63 -24.53 -10.79
C LYS A 19 1.98 -24.51 -9.29
N PRO A 20 2.83 -23.58 -8.82
CA PRO A 20 3.15 -23.49 -7.41
C PRO A 20 1.88 -23.35 -6.55
N PRO A 21 1.86 -23.86 -5.30
CA PRO A 21 0.65 -23.85 -4.49
C PRO A 21 0.05 -22.45 -4.27
N TYR A 22 0.89 -21.42 -4.09
CA TYR A 22 0.42 -20.04 -3.96
C TYR A 22 -0.28 -19.51 -5.22
N VAL A 23 0.09 -20.02 -6.40
CA VAL A 23 -0.56 -19.67 -7.68
C VAL A 23 -1.92 -20.33 -7.77
N LEU A 24 -1.99 -21.63 -7.46
CA LEU A 24 -3.26 -22.38 -7.42
C LEU A 24 -4.25 -21.75 -6.45
N ARG A 25 -3.79 -21.41 -5.25
CA ARG A 25 -4.63 -20.75 -4.25
C ARG A 25 -5.15 -19.40 -4.72
N GLY A 26 -4.31 -18.59 -5.37
CA GLY A 26 -4.75 -17.35 -5.99
C GLY A 26 -5.77 -17.57 -7.12
N ASP A 27 -5.60 -18.62 -7.93
CA ASP A 27 -6.54 -18.96 -9.02
C ASP A 27 -7.94 -19.31 -8.44
N GLU A 28 -8.00 -20.00 -7.30
CA GLU A 28 -9.25 -20.28 -6.58
C GLU A 28 -9.95 -19.01 -6.08
N VAL A 29 -9.20 -18.09 -5.46
CA VAL A 29 -9.74 -16.81 -4.96
C VAL A 29 -10.24 -15.95 -6.12
N GLU A 30 -9.51 -15.89 -7.23
CA GLU A 30 -9.94 -15.16 -8.44
C GLU A 30 -11.19 -15.78 -9.08
N LEU A 31 -11.32 -17.11 -9.06
CA LEU A 31 -12.55 -17.78 -9.53
C LEU A 31 -13.75 -17.39 -8.67
N LYS A 32 -13.57 -17.36 -7.35
CA LYS A 32 -14.59 -16.90 -6.39
C LYS A 32 -14.94 -15.43 -6.60
N TYR A 33 -13.94 -14.57 -6.80
CA TYR A 33 -14.13 -13.16 -7.13
C TYR A 33 -14.91 -12.96 -8.44
N LYS A 34 -14.60 -13.73 -9.48
CA LYS A 34 -15.37 -13.74 -10.74
C LYS A 34 -16.84 -14.13 -10.53
N ALA A 35 -17.13 -15.06 -9.62
CA ALA A 35 -18.50 -15.40 -9.27
C ALA A 35 -19.21 -14.26 -8.52
N TYR A 36 -18.52 -13.67 -7.54
CA TYR A 36 -19.01 -12.51 -6.78
C TYR A 36 -19.31 -11.30 -7.67
N THR A 37 -18.40 -10.92 -8.57
CA THR A 37 -18.60 -9.80 -9.51
C THR A 37 -19.80 -10.01 -10.43
N ARG A 38 -20.02 -11.24 -10.95
CA ARG A 38 -21.23 -11.59 -11.71
C ARG A 38 -22.50 -11.43 -10.87
N LYS A 39 -22.45 -11.86 -9.60
CA LYS A 39 -23.58 -11.74 -8.69
C LYS A 39 -23.89 -10.27 -8.37
N LEU A 40 -22.86 -9.46 -8.11
CA LEU A 40 -23.01 -8.02 -7.86
C LEU A 40 -23.61 -7.29 -9.06
N ALA A 41 -23.15 -7.61 -10.27
CA ALA A 41 -23.71 -7.08 -11.52
C ALA A 41 -25.16 -7.53 -11.73
N HIS A 42 -25.53 -8.76 -11.35
CA HIS A 42 -26.92 -9.20 -11.38
C HIS A 42 -27.79 -8.39 -10.40
N GLY A 43 -27.35 -8.25 -9.14
CA GLY A 43 -28.04 -7.45 -8.14
C GLY A 43 -28.25 -5.99 -8.57
N TYR A 44 -27.26 -5.39 -9.27
CA TYR A 44 -27.40 -4.06 -9.89
C TYR A 44 -28.57 -4.01 -10.87
N GLU A 45 -28.62 -4.95 -11.82
CA GLU A 45 -29.65 -4.97 -12.86
C GLU A 45 -31.05 -5.21 -12.26
N VAL A 46 -31.14 -6.02 -11.20
CA VAL A 46 -32.37 -6.21 -10.42
C VAL A 46 -32.79 -4.88 -9.77
N LEU A 47 -31.90 -4.22 -9.03
CA LEU A 47 -32.18 -2.93 -8.40
C LEU A 47 -32.61 -1.88 -9.44
N LYS A 48 -31.84 -1.74 -10.52
CA LYS A 48 -32.11 -0.84 -11.64
C LYS A 48 -33.50 -1.06 -12.23
N LYS A 49 -33.89 -2.32 -12.46
CA LYS A 49 -35.23 -2.68 -12.95
C LYS A 49 -36.33 -2.21 -12.01
N TYR A 50 -36.20 -2.47 -10.70
CA TYR A 50 -37.19 -2.05 -9.70
C TYR A 50 -37.28 -0.53 -9.58
N LEU A 51 -36.15 0.18 -9.50
CA LEU A 51 -36.13 1.64 -9.39
C LEU A 51 -36.74 2.31 -10.62
N LYS A 52 -36.39 1.87 -11.83
CA LYS A 52 -36.99 2.41 -13.07
C LYS A 52 -38.52 2.32 -13.08
N ALA A 53 -39.05 1.21 -12.58
CA ALA A 53 -40.49 0.96 -12.62
C ALA A 53 -41.25 1.62 -11.47
N GLN A 54 -40.64 1.73 -10.28
CA GLN A 54 -41.37 2.03 -9.04
C GLN A 54 -40.86 3.25 -8.28
N ALA A 55 -39.62 3.70 -8.54
CA ALA A 55 -39.04 4.89 -7.92
C ALA A 55 -38.09 5.62 -8.90
N PRO A 56 -38.61 6.22 -9.99
CA PRO A 56 -37.78 6.85 -11.02
C PRO A 56 -36.91 7.99 -10.49
N ASP A 57 -37.32 8.64 -9.40
CA ASP A 57 -36.55 9.67 -8.70
C ASP A 57 -35.28 9.10 -8.04
N LEU A 58 -35.35 7.88 -7.51
CA LEU A 58 -34.19 7.17 -6.95
C LEU A 58 -33.31 6.57 -8.05
N TYR A 59 -33.91 6.10 -9.15
CA TYR A 59 -33.14 5.63 -10.31
C TYR A 59 -32.15 6.70 -10.82
N LYS A 60 -32.55 7.98 -10.82
CA LYS A 60 -31.66 9.10 -11.21
C LYS A 60 -30.45 9.28 -10.29
N LYS A 61 -30.48 8.72 -9.07
CA LYS A 61 -29.38 8.77 -8.09
C LYS A 61 -28.46 7.55 -8.20
N LEU A 62 -28.89 6.48 -8.85
CA LEU A 62 -28.07 5.30 -9.10
C LEU A 62 -27.09 5.60 -10.24
N SER A 63 -25.86 5.09 -10.13
CA SER A 63 -24.90 5.09 -11.25
C SER A 63 -25.57 4.48 -12.49
N PRO A 64 -25.36 5.00 -13.72
CA PRO A 64 -26.05 4.52 -14.93
C PRO A 64 -25.60 3.14 -15.41
N GLU A 65 -24.39 2.72 -15.01
CA GLU A 65 -23.75 1.47 -15.42
C GLU A 65 -23.51 0.57 -14.21
N PRO A 66 -23.46 -0.77 -14.42
CA PRO A 66 -23.04 -1.69 -13.38
C PRO A 66 -21.59 -1.41 -12.97
N PRO A 67 -21.18 -1.84 -11.76
CA PRO A 67 -19.81 -1.74 -11.30
C PRO A 67 -18.81 -2.27 -12.33
N LYS A 68 -17.88 -1.41 -12.75
CA LYS A 68 -16.79 -1.76 -13.66
C LYS A 68 -15.46 -1.78 -12.91
N PRO A 69 -14.48 -2.58 -13.35
CA PRO A 69 -13.11 -2.43 -12.88
C PRO A 69 -12.64 -0.98 -13.07
N VAL A 70 -11.84 -0.49 -12.14
CA VAL A 70 -11.29 0.88 -12.21
C VAL A 70 -10.39 0.98 -13.44
N PRO A 71 -10.68 1.88 -14.41
CA PRO A 71 -9.83 2.04 -15.57
C PRO A 71 -8.46 2.58 -15.13
N TYR A 72 -7.39 1.99 -15.65
CA TYR A 72 -6.02 2.42 -15.41
C TYR A 72 -5.22 2.52 -16.71
N GLY A 73 -4.06 3.14 -16.64
CA GLY A 73 -3.17 3.30 -17.79
C GLY A 73 -2.71 4.74 -17.96
N TYR A 74 -2.05 4.98 -19.08
CA TYR A 74 -1.33 6.20 -19.36
C TYR A 74 -2.25 7.43 -19.31
N GLN A 75 -1.81 8.48 -18.63
CA GLN A 75 -2.52 9.74 -18.39
C GLN A 75 -3.85 9.61 -17.60
N LEU A 76 -4.15 8.45 -17.02
CA LEU A 76 -5.25 8.31 -16.05
C LEU A 76 -4.70 8.59 -14.66
N LEU A 77 -5.29 9.59 -14.00
CA LEU A 77 -4.83 10.12 -12.71
C LEU A 77 -5.73 9.64 -11.58
N PRO A 78 -5.17 9.47 -10.38
CA PRO A 78 -5.97 9.21 -9.20
C PRO A 78 -6.73 10.47 -8.77
N LEU A 79 -7.82 10.26 -8.03
CA LEU A 79 -8.43 11.34 -7.25
C LEU A 79 -7.53 11.65 -6.05
N LEU A 80 -7.10 12.91 -5.91
CA LEU A 80 -6.47 13.37 -4.67
C LEU A 80 -7.54 13.52 -3.59
N THR A 81 -7.38 12.80 -2.49
CA THR A 81 -8.31 12.83 -1.36
C THR A 81 -7.67 13.48 -0.14
N ARG A 82 -8.53 13.97 0.75
CA ARG A 82 -8.07 14.43 2.06
C ARG A 82 -7.62 13.25 2.90
N ASP A 83 -6.66 13.52 3.77
CA ASP A 83 -6.22 12.55 4.75
C ASP A 83 -7.38 12.19 5.69
N ALA A 84 -7.43 10.93 6.10
CA ALA A 84 -8.33 10.53 7.17
C ALA A 84 -7.98 11.33 8.43
N PRO A 85 -8.97 11.70 9.26
CA PRO A 85 -8.67 12.35 10.53
C PRO A 85 -7.72 11.45 11.33
N PHE A 86 -6.66 12.05 11.87
CA PHE A 86 -5.77 11.35 12.79
C PHE A 86 -6.62 10.83 13.95
N ALA A 87 -6.53 9.52 14.22
CA ALA A 87 -7.00 9.01 15.50
C ALA A 87 -6.27 9.77 16.62
N GLU A 88 -6.94 10.02 17.74
CA GLU A 88 -6.30 10.67 18.89
C GLU A 88 -4.96 10.00 19.16
N ARG A 89 -3.91 10.83 19.21
CA ARG A 89 -2.53 10.36 19.35
C ARG A 89 -2.47 9.53 20.63
N ARG A 90 -2.23 8.24 20.49
CA ARG A 90 -1.98 7.39 21.65
C ARG A 90 -0.73 7.93 22.33
N ASP A 91 -0.76 8.05 23.66
CA ASP A 91 0.39 8.53 24.43
C ASP A 91 1.67 7.71 24.17
N THR A 92 1.50 6.44 23.78
CA THR A 92 2.57 5.56 23.33
C THR A 92 2.17 4.86 22.03
N PRO A 93 2.67 5.32 20.87
CA PRO A 93 2.52 4.60 19.61
C PRO A 93 3.21 3.23 19.72
N ARG A 94 2.54 2.17 19.25
CA ARG A 94 3.04 0.78 19.35
C ARG A 94 3.26 0.22 17.96
N ALA A 95 4.28 -0.61 17.81
CA ALA A 95 4.47 -1.39 16.60
C ALA A 95 3.28 -2.34 16.38
N THR A 96 2.82 -2.46 15.14
CA THR A 96 1.71 -3.32 14.75
C THR A 96 2.13 -4.22 13.61
N SER A 97 1.78 -5.51 13.69
CA SER A 97 1.92 -6.47 12.59
C SER A 97 0.57 -6.68 11.92
N THR A 98 0.54 -6.54 10.60
CA THR A 98 -0.65 -6.79 9.77
C THR A 98 -0.37 -7.98 8.84
N PRO A 99 -1.10 -9.10 9.00
CA PRO A 99 -0.95 -10.24 8.11
C PRO A 99 -1.84 -10.10 6.86
N TYR A 100 -1.33 -10.54 5.70
CA TYR A 100 -2.08 -10.65 4.45
C TYR A 100 -1.98 -12.07 3.90
N THR A 101 -3.14 -12.66 3.57
CA THR A 101 -3.24 -14.02 3.04
C THR A 101 -4.30 -14.11 1.95
N TRP A 102 -4.26 -15.20 1.18
CA TRP A 102 -5.35 -15.56 0.29
C TRP A 102 -6.66 -15.81 1.07
N GLU A 103 -6.57 -16.45 2.24
CA GLU A 103 -7.72 -16.70 3.11
C GLU A 103 -8.40 -15.40 3.52
N ARG A 104 -7.63 -14.39 3.96
CA ARG A 104 -8.17 -13.08 4.34
C ARG A 104 -8.86 -12.39 3.17
N THR A 105 -8.28 -12.48 1.98
CA THR A 105 -8.88 -11.93 0.75
C THR A 105 -10.19 -12.65 0.39
N ALA A 106 -10.22 -13.99 0.55
CA ALA A 106 -11.42 -14.78 0.32
C ALA A 106 -12.55 -14.45 1.33
N LEU A 107 -12.21 -14.10 2.56
CA LEU A 107 -13.17 -13.67 3.59
C LEU A 107 -13.86 -12.36 3.22
N PHE A 108 -13.16 -11.41 2.61
CA PHE A 108 -13.81 -10.19 2.11
C PHE A 108 -14.90 -10.52 1.08
N ILE A 109 -14.67 -11.50 0.21
CA ILE A 109 -15.70 -11.96 -0.74
C ILE A 109 -16.88 -12.61 0.01
N ASP A 110 -16.60 -13.44 1.03
CA ASP A 110 -17.63 -14.11 1.83
C ASP A 110 -18.52 -13.13 2.61
N TRP A 111 -17.99 -11.99 3.03
CA TRP A 111 -18.77 -10.97 3.73
C TRP A 111 -19.72 -10.19 2.81
N GLU A 112 -19.37 -10.06 1.52
CA GLU A 112 -20.17 -9.29 0.57
C GLU A 112 -21.26 -10.12 -0.12
N ILE A 113 -21.07 -11.42 -0.30
CA ILE A 113 -22.06 -12.30 -0.96
C ILE A 113 -23.44 -12.27 -0.27
N PRO A 114 -23.55 -12.38 1.07
CA PRO A 114 -24.83 -12.33 1.77
C PRO A 114 -25.56 -10.99 1.62
N LYS A 115 -24.84 -9.87 1.52
CA LYS A 115 -25.43 -8.54 1.32
C LYS A 115 -26.13 -8.43 -0.04
N ILE A 116 -25.54 -9.03 -1.09
CA ILE A 116 -26.16 -9.10 -2.42
C ILE A 116 -27.39 -10.00 -2.40
N GLU A 117 -27.32 -11.13 -1.67
CA GLU A 117 -28.47 -12.03 -1.44
C GLU A 117 -29.62 -11.29 -0.74
N GLU A 118 -29.33 -10.54 0.32
CA GLU A 118 -30.31 -9.72 1.05
C GLU A 118 -30.96 -8.68 0.13
N LEU A 119 -30.16 -8.00 -0.71
CA LEU A 119 -30.67 -7.06 -1.71
C LEU A 119 -31.66 -7.74 -2.66
N GLU A 120 -31.31 -8.89 -3.24
CA GLU A 120 -32.17 -9.59 -4.19
C GLU A 120 -33.46 -10.07 -3.53
N GLU A 121 -33.37 -10.62 -2.32
CA GLU A 121 -34.52 -11.09 -1.56
C GLU A 121 -35.46 -9.95 -1.18
N GLN A 122 -34.93 -8.84 -0.66
CA GLN A 122 -35.75 -7.68 -0.27
C GLN A 122 -36.42 -7.03 -1.47
N LEU A 123 -35.73 -6.91 -2.61
CA LEU A 123 -36.32 -6.35 -3.83
C LEU A 123 -37.44 -7.24 -4.37
N LYS A 124 -37.28 -8.57 -4.32
CA LYS A 124 -38.32 -9.53 -4.69
C LYS A 124 -39.52 -9.48 -3.73
N GLY A 125 -39.27 -9.33 -2.43
CA GLY A 125 -40.29 -9.21 -1.38
C GLY A 125 -41.01 -7.85 -1.38
N ALA A 126 -40.38 -6.80 -1.89
CA ALA A 126 -40.87 -5.42 -1.84
C ALA A 126 -42.25 -5.22 -2.51
N GLN A 127 -42.63 -6.09 -3.45
CA GLN A 127 -43.96 -6.06 -4.07
C GLN A 127 -45.10 -6.47 -3.13
N LYS A 128 -44.80 -7.26 -2.08
CA LYS A 128 -45.78 -7.81 -1.14
C LYS A 128 -46.00 -6.93 0.10
N VAL A 129 -45.19 -5.89 0.27
CA VAL A 129 -45.29 -4.96 1.41
C VAL A 129 -45.99 -3.66 1.01
N ALA A 130 -46.40 -2.90 2.02
CA ALA A 130 -47.05 -1.61 1.84
C ALA A 130 -46.14 -0.62 1.09
N LEU A 131 -46.74 0.36 0.40
CA LEU A 131 -46.02 1.31 -0.46
C LEU A 131 -44.91 2.08 0.27
N LYS A 132 -45.17 2.48 1.52
CA LYS A 132 -44.19 3.19 2.36
C LYS A 132 -42.98 2.32 2.66
N ASP A 133 -43.19 1.08 3.06
CA ASP A 133 -42.12 0.13 3.38
C ASP A 133 -41.34 -0.26 2.13
N ARG A 134 -42.03 -0.42 0.99
CA ARG A 134 -41.42 -0.63 -0.32
C ARG A 134 -40.46 0.50 -0.68
N ARG A 135 -40.87 1.76 -0.50
CA ARG A 135 -40.02 2.91 -0.80
C ARG A 135 -38.78 2.94 0.10
N SER A 136 -38.93 2.66 1.40
CA SER A 136 -37.79 2.58 2.32
C SER A 136 -36.74 1.55 1.89
N ILE A 137 -37.17 0.38 1.38
CA ILE A 137 -36.26 -0.63 0.82
C ILE A 137 -35.47 -0.05 -0.37
N TYR A 138 -36.13 0.65 -1.28
CA TYR A 138 -35.47 1.26 -2.44
C TYR A 138 -34.51 2.37 -2.05
N GLU A 139 -34.87 3.22 -1.09
CA GLU A 139 -34.00 4.29 -0.59
C GLU A 139 -32.75 3.72 0.08
N ARG A 140 -32.90 2.67 0.89
CA ARG A 140 -31.80 1.95 1.52
C ARG A 140 -30.81 1.43 0.48
N TRP A 141 -31.28 0.62 -0.47
CA TRP A 141 -30.39 -0.01 -1.46
C TRP A 141 -29.80 0.99 -2.46
N THR A 142 -30.49 2.09 -2.77
CA THR A 142 -29.90 3.17 -3.58
C THR A 142 -28.71 3.83 -2.87
N ARG A 143 -28.73 3.88 -1.52
CA ARG A 143 -27.63 4.42 -0.69
C ARG A 143 -26.52 3.41 -0.43
N GLU A 144 -26.86 2.14 -0.21
CA GLU A 144 -25.91 1.08 0.17
C GLU A 144 -25.22 0.41 -1.03
N TYR A 145 -25.83 0.40 -2.22
CA TYR A 145 -25.23 -0.22 -3.39
C TYR A 145 -23.85 0.36 -3.78
N PRO A 146 -23.60 1.68 -3.72
CA PRO A 146 -22.27 2.23 -3.95
C PRO A 146 -21.17 1.68 -3.02
N GLU A 147 -21.53 1.27 -1.79
CA GLU A 147 -20.58 0.64 -0.87
C GLU A 147 -20.19 -0.77 -1.35
N LEU A 148 -21.14 -1.54 -1.88
CA LEU A 148 -20.86 -2.85 -2.49
C LEU A 148 -19.92 -2.74 -3.70
N GLU A 149 -20.11 -1.71 -4.53
CA GLU A 149 -19.21 -1.39 -5.65
C GLU A 149 -17.81 -1.04 -5.17
N ASN A 150 -17.70 -0.17 -4.16
CA ASN A 150 -16.40 0.19 -3.57
C ASN A 150 -15.71 -1.04 -2.96
N ASN A 151 -16.45 -1.91 -2.27
CA ASN A 151 -15.91 -3.16 -1.71
C ASN A 151 -15.43 -4.11 -2.81
N GLN A 152 -16.09 -4.16 -3.97
CA GLN A 152 -15.60 -4.92 -5.12
C GLN A 152 -14.21 -4.44 -5.58
N HIS A 153 -14.00 -3.12 -5.64
CA HIS A 153 -12.69 -2.54 -6.00
C HIS A 153 -11.63 -2.84 -4.94
N LEU A 154 -11.98 -2.77 -3.66
CA LEU A 154 -11.09 -3.15 -2.56
C LEU A 154 -10.67 -4.63 -2.65
N VAL A 155 -11.60 -5.53 -2.94
CA VAL A 155 -11.28 -6.95 -3.12
C VAL A 155 -10.35 -7.17 -4.32
N ASP A 156 -10.61 -6.53 -5.46
CA ASP A 156 -9.72 -6.60 -6.64
C ASP A 156 -8.29 -6.15 -6.29
N HIS A 157 -8.18 -5.02 -5.58
CA HIS A 157 -6.90 -4.51 -5.11
C HIS A 157 -6.18 -5.52 -4.20
N HIS A 158 -6.88 -6.15 -3.25
CA HIS A 158 -6.30 -7.18 -2.38
C HIS A 158 -5.84 -8.42 -3.16
N ILE A 159 -6.56 -8.83 -4.21
CA ILE A 159 -6.14 -9.93 -5.09
C ILE A 159 -4.84 -9.58 -5.80
N GLN A 160 -4.78 -8.40 -6.42
CA GLN A 160 -3.59 -7.94 -7.14
C GLN A 160 -2.37 -7.79 -6.20
N TYR A 161 -2.60 -7.23 -5.01
CA TYR A 161 -1.58 -7.09 -3.98
C TYR A 161 -1.03 -8.45 -3.52
N ASN A 162 -1.90 -9.44 -3.27
CA ASN A 162 -1.47 -10.80 -2.95
C ASN A 162 -0.69 -11.43 -4.11
N ARG A 163 -1.16 -11.34 -5.36
CA ARG A 163 -0.40 -11.86 -6.52
C ARG A 163 1.01 -11.32 -6.56
N PHE A 164 1.16 -10.02 -6.37
CA PHE A 164 2.48 -9.37 -6.35
C PHE A 164 3.38 -9.94 -5.26
N TRP A 165 2.93 -9.94 -4.00
CA TRP A 165 3.79 -10.38 -2.89
C TRP A 165 4.09 -11.87 -2.88
N GLN A 166 3.10 -12.71 -3.23
CA GLN A 166 3.31 -14.16 -3.28
C GLN A 166 4.41 -14.53 -4.28
N ARG A 167 4.39 -13.91 -5.47
CA ARG A 167 5.44 -14.07 -6.47
C ARG A 167 6.78 -13.52 -5.98
N THR A 168 6.78 -12.30 -5.45
CA THR A 168 8.01 -11.62 -4.98
C THR A 168 8.72 -12.41 -3.88
N ILE A 169 7.96 -13.00 -2.94
CA ILE A 169 8.48 -13.89 -1.90
C ILE A 169 9.04 -15.17 -2.51
N ALA A 170 8.31 -15.80 -3.43
CA ALA A 170 8.77 -17.03 -4.09
C ALA A 170 10.09 -16.84 -4.85
N GLU A 171 10.26 -15.68 -5.50
CA GLU A 171 11.43 -15.35 -6.33
C GLU A 171 12.67 -14.98 -5.50
N ASP A 172 12.50 -14.44 -4.27
CA ASP A 172 13.62 -13.97 -3.43
C ASP A 172 13.45 -14.34 -1.94
N ARG A 173 13.25 -15.63 -1.66
CA ARG A 173 13.11 -16.14 -0.28
C ARG A 173 14.24 -15.68 0.66
N PRO A 174 15.53 -15.72 0.28
CA PRO A 174 16.60 -15.32 1.20
C PRO A 174 16.49 -13.87 1.69
N ARG A 175 16.00 -12.94 0.86
CA ARG A 175 15.72 -11.56 1.31
C ARG A 175 14.57 -11.53 2.31
N PHE A 176 13.47 -12.22 2.02
CA PHE A 176 12.32 -12.23 2.92
C PHE A 176 12.60 -12.98 4.23
N ASP A 177 13.47 -13.99 4.25
CA ASP A 177 13.91 -14.62 5.50
C ASP A 177 14.64 -13.61 6.41
N ARG A 178 15.43 -12.69 5.84
CA ARG A 178 16.04 -11.58 6.59
C ARG A 178 14.97 -10.60 7.11
N LEU A 179 14.01 -10.24 6.26
CA LEU A 179 12.92 -9.33 6.64
C LEU A 179 11.99 -9.93 7.69
N THR A 180 11.75 -11.25 7.70
CA THR A 180 11.01 -11.94 8.77
C THR A 180 11.74 -11.83 10.11
N ARG A 181 13.08 -11.98 10.12
CA ARG A 181 13.86 -11.79 11.36
C ARG A 181 13.78 -10.35 11.89
N LEU A 182 13.82 -9.37 10.99
CA LEU A 182 13.62 -7.97 11.36
C LEU A 182 12.20 -7.71 11.86
N HIS A 183 11.20 -8.30 11.20
CA HIS A 183 9.82 -8.23 11.62
C HIS A 183 9.65 -8.73 13.06
N ASP A 184 10.16 -9.92 13.36
CA ASP A 184 10.05 -10.52 14.68
C ASP A 184 10.83 -9.70 15.71
N MET A 185 12.00 -9.15 15.34
CA MET A 185 12.77 -8.26 16.21
C MET A 185 12.01 -6.98 16.58
N VAL A 186 11.22 -6.40 15.67
CA VAL A 186 10.37 -5.24 15.97
C VAL A 186 9.32 -5.60 17.02
N LEU A 187 8.67 -6.76 16.88
CA LEU A 187 7.68 -7.22 17.85
C LEU A 187 8.31 -7.54 19.21
N GLN A 188 9.48 -8.18 19.23
CA GLN A 188 10.22 -8.42 20.47
C GLN A 188 10.64 -7.12 21.15
N ARG A 189 11.12 -6.12 20.38
CA ARG A 189 11.43 -4.79 20.91
C ARG A 189 10.20 -4.12 21.52
N GLN A 190 9.04 -4.22 20.88
CA GLN A 190 7.80 -3.67 21.43
C GLN A 190 7.42 -4.37 22.74
N ALA A 191 7.46 -5.70 22.79
CA ALA A 191 7.20 -6.45 24.03
C ALA A 191 8.17 -6.08 25.15
N LEU A 192 9.44 -5.84 24.81
CA LEU A 192 10.46 -5.38 25.75
C LEU A 192 10.14 -3.98 26.31
N LEU A 193 9.78 -3.03 25.45
CA LEU A 193 9.34 -1.69 25.87
C LEU A 193 8.07 -1.77 26.73
N ASP A 194 7.12 -2.63 26.37
CA ASP A 194 5.91 -2.85 27.15
C ASP A 194 6.26 -3.41 28.54
N ALA A 195 7.22 -4.36 28.63
CA ALA A 195 7.70 -4.90 29.90
C ALA A 195 8.38 -3.83 30.77
N MET A 196 9.25 -2.98 30.19
CA MET A 196 9.90 -1.88 30.93
C MET A 196 8.88 -0.91 31.53
N ASN A 197 7.79 -0.64 30.79
CA ASN A 197 6.73 0.27 31.18
C ASN A 197 5.61 -0.38 32.02
N SER A 198 5.66 -1.70 32.24
CA SER A 198 4.64 -2.43 33.02
C SER A 198 4.53 -1.89 34.44
N LYS A 199 3.28 -1.67 34.88
CA LYS A 199 2.96 -1.18 36.23
C LYS A 199 2.77 -2.30 37.26
N SER A 200 2.74 -3.55 36.80
CA SER A 200 2.54 -4.72 37.66
C SER A 200 3.45 -5.88 37.26
N GLU A 201 3.79 -6.73 38.23
CA GLU A 201 4.63 -7.92 38.00
C GLU A 201 3.99 -8.93 37.03
N PRO A 202 2.67 -9.23 37.08
CA PRO A 202 2.06 -10.14 36.10
C PRO A 202 2.14 -9.60 34.66
N GLU A 203 1.97 -8.29 34.48
CA GLU A 203 2.09 -7.65 33.16
C GLU A 203 3.54 -7.69 32.66
N PHE A 204 4.50 -7.37 33.53
CA PHE A 204 5.93 -7.52 33.25
C PHE A 204 6.26 -8.94 32.77
N ARG A 205 5.82 -9.97 33.51
CA ARG A 205 6.08 -11.38 33.17
C ARG A 205 5.47 -11.80 31.84
N ARG A 206 4.23 -11.41 31.55
CA ARG A 206 3.58 -11.70 30.25
C ARG A 206 4.32 -11.08 29.06
N ASN A 207 4.83 -9.86 29.23
CA ASN A 207 5.51 -9.14 28.15
C ASN A 207 6.94 -9.68 27.97
N ILE A 208 7.69 -9.89 29.05
CA ILE A 208 9.08 -10.34 28.96
C ILE A 208 9.20 -11.78 28.42
N MET A 209 8.19 -12.64 28.62
CA MET A 209 8.14 -13.99 28.04
C MET A 209 8.10 -14.02 26.50
N GLN A 210 7.85 -12.88 25.85
CA GLN A 210 7.85 -12.76 24.38
C GLN A 210 9.19 -12.29 23.83
N VAL A 211 10.20 -12.06 24.69
CA VAL A 211 11.49 -11.49 24.32
C VAL A 211 12.57 -12.55 24.41
N ASP A 212 13.19 -12.90 23.28
CA ASP A 212 14.26 -13.88 23.27
C ASP A 212 15.56 -13.30 23.86
N GLY A 213 16.40 -14.16 24.43
CA GLY A 213 17.74 -13.78 24.90
C GLY A 213 17.78 -13.08 26.26
N ILE A 214 16.70 -13.16 27.03
CA ILE A 214 16.63 -12.74 28.44
C ILE A 214 16.38 -13.97 29.32
N ASP A 215 17.00 -14.00 30.49
CA ASP A 215 16.71 -15.01 31.51
C ASP A 215 15.44 -14.64 32.27
N HIS A 216 14.32 -15.23 31.87
CA HIS A 216 12.99 -14.91 32.40
C HIS A 216 12.78 -15.30 33.87
N ASP A 217 13.68 -16.10 34.46
CA ASP A 217 13.56 -16.54 35.86
C ASP A 217 14.13 -15.51 36.85
N LYS A 218 14.91 -14.54 36.36
CA LYS A 218 15.47 -13.49 37.21
C LYS A 218 14.40 -12.51 37.73
N PRO A 219 14.59 -11.93 38.93
CA PRO A 219 13.78 -10.81 39.40
C PRO A 219 13.87 -9.60 38.48
N ARG A 220 12.78 -8.81 38.34
CA ARG A 220 12.73 -7.61 37.48
C ARG A 220 13.93 -6.67 37.68
N ALA A 221 14.27 -6.38 38.93
CA ALA A 221 15.39 -5.49 39.28
C ALA A 221 16.76 -5.97 38.74
N MET A 222 16.93 -7.28 38.56
CA MET A 222 18.16 -7.85 37.98
C MET A 222 18.16 -7.86 36.46
N LEU A 223 17.02 -7.55 35.81
CA LEU A 223 16.86 -7.55 34.36
C LEU A 223 16.91 -6.16 33.74
N GLU A 224 16.79 -5.07 34.52
CA GLU A 224 16.66 -3.71 33.99
C GLU A 224 17.81 -3.31 33.04
N ASP A 225 19.06 -3.59 33.43
CA ASP A 225 20.24 -3.27 32.61
C ASP A 225 20.34 -4.17 31.37
N ASP A 226 20.05 -5.46 31.51
CA ASP A 226 20.02 -6.42 30.39
C ASP A 226 18.96 -6.03 29.36
N MET A 227 17.77 -5.62 29.83
CA MET A 227 16.68 -5.13 29.01
C MET A 227 17.04 -3.83 28.28
N ALA A 228 17.61 -2.84 28.96
CA ALA A 228 18.00 -1.57 28.34
C ALA A 228 19.07 -1.78 27.25
N LYS A 229 20.06 -2.66 27.50
CA LYS A 229 21.08 -3.01 26.50
C LYS A 229 20.48 -3.77 25.31
N LEU A 230 19.56 -4.70 25.56
CA LEU A 230 18.89 -5.44 24.50
C LEU A 230 18.03 -4.53 23.63
N GLU A 231 17.24 -3.64 24.25
CA GLU A 231 16.41 -2.65 23.55
C GLU A 231 17.28 -1.80 22.64
N LYS A 232 18.37 -1.23 23.16
CA LYS A 232 19.27 -0.37 22.38
C LYS A 232 19.87 -1.13 21.19
N ARG A 233 20.26 -2.39 21.38
CA ARG A 233 20.81 -3.24 20.30
C ARG A 233 19.77 -3.54 19.23
N MET A 234 18.55 -3.91 19.63
CA MET A 234 17.43 -4.13 18.71
C MET A 234 17.09 -2.84 17.95
N ALA A 235 16.97 -1.72 18.66
CA ALA A 235 16.71 -0.41 18.06
C ALA A 235 17.76 -0.07 17.00
N ASN A 236 19.05 -0.17 17.32
CA ASN A 236 20.13 0.09 16.36
C ASN A 236 20.06 -0.82 15.13
N THR A 237 19.72 -2.10 15.32
CA THR A 237 19.63 -3.07 14.22
C THR A 237 18.43 -2.80 13.32
N ILE A 238 17.27 -2.47 13.91
CA ILE A 238 16.06 -2.07 13.18
C ILE A 238 16.31 -0.79 12.40
N HIS A 239 16.91 0.23 13.04
CA HIS A 239 17.14 1.52 12.40
C HIS A 239 18.18 1.43 11.29
N SER A 240 19.25 0.64 11.45
CA SER A 240 20.32 0.54 10.46
C SER A 240 19.84 0.05 9.10
N GLN A 241 18.76 -0.73 9.05
CA GLN A 241 18.16 -1.18 7.79
C GLN A 241 17.59 -0.03 6.95
N ASN A 242 17.18 1.07 7.61
CA ASN A 242 16.53 2.22 6.99
C ASN A 242 17.42 3.47 7.01
N MET A 243 18.68 3.35 7.44
CA MET A 243 19.62 4.47 7.54
C MET A 243 20.35 4.76 6.23
N ASP A 244 20.60 3.74 5.43
CA ASP A 244 21.33 3.87 4.18
C ASP A 244 20.43 4.44 3.09
N ILE A 245 20.37 5.78 3.03
CA ILE A 245 19.77 6.48 1.90
C ILE A 245 20.87 6.98 0.98
N THR A 246 20.61 6.92 -0.32
CA THR A 246 21.46 7.57 -1.33
C THR A 246 20.69 8.76 -1.89
N PRO A 247 20.92 9.99 -1.37
CA PRO A 247 20.20 11.17 -1.86
C PRO A 247 20.43 11.34 -3.37
N PRO A 248 19.39 11.45 -4.20
CA PRO A 248 19.58 11.57 -5.65
C PRO A 248 20.37 12.80 -6.05
N VAL A 249 21.13 12.69 -7.15
CA VAL A 249 22.04 13.75 -7.63
C VAL A 249 21.32 15.03 -8.08
N PHE A 250 20.03 14.96 -8.37
CA PHE A 250 19.23 16.10 -8.77
C PHE A 250 18.76 16.95 -7.58
N LEU A 251 18.89 16.46 -6.34
CA LEU A 251 18.52 17.21 -5.15
C LEU A 251 19.46 18.40 -4.95
N LYS A 252 18.88 19.57 -4.68
CA LYS A 252 19.63 20.75 -4.25
C LYS A 252 19.38 20.98 -2.77
N LEU A 253 20.41 20.76 -1.98
CA LEU A 253 20.39 20.90 -0.52
C LEU A 253 21.07 22.22 -0.14
N ASP A 254 20.36 23.04 0.65
CA ASP A 254 20.84 24.34 1.10
C ASP A 254 20.59 24.48 2.61
N HIS A 255 21.68 24.66 3.36
CA HIS A 255 21.68 24.98 4.78
C HIS A 255 22.60 26.20 5.03
N GLY A 256 22.56 27.17 4.12
CA GLY A 256 23.40 28.38 4.19
C GLY A 256 22.96 29.39 5.25
N LYS A 257 21.74 29.25 5.80
CA LYS A 257 21.25 30.07 6.92
C LYS A 257 21.16 29.22 8.19
N PRO A 258 21.59 29.74 9.35
CA PRO A 258 21.36 29.07 10.62
C PRO A 258 19.89 28.69 10.76
N HIS A 259 19.63 27.47 11.24
CA HIS A 259 18.28 26.98 11.55
C HIS A 259 17.34 26.81 10.35
N VAL A 260 17.83 26.88 9.10
CA VAL A 260 16.99 26.69 7.91
C VAL A 260 17.57 25.62 7.00
N TRP A 261 16.85 24.51 6.89
CA TRP A 261 17.20 23.37 6.05
C TRP A 261 16.29 23.36 4.84
N LYS A 262 16.84 23.58 3.65
CA LYS A 262 16.06 23.66 2.41
C LYS A 262 16.44 22.56 1.43
N ILE A 263 15.43 21.89 0.89
CA ILE A 263 15.54 20.92 -0.20
C ILE A 263 14.79 21.48 -1.40
N THR A 264 15.43 21.53 -2.56
CA THR A 264 14.74 21.80 -3.84
C THR A 264 14.81 20.56 -4.72
N VAL A 265 13.65 20.11 -5.19
CA VAL A 265 13.50 18.88 -5.98
C VAL A 265 12.97 19.22 -7.38
N PRO A 266 13.81 19.14 -8.43
CA PRO A 266 13.32 19.17 -9.80
C PRO A 266 12.57 17.88 -10.11
N VAL A 267 11.33 18.00 -10.59
CA VAL A 267 10.49 16.84 -10.95
C VAL A 267 10.00 17.01 -12.37
N CYS A 268 10.42 16.10 -13.25
CA CYS A 268 9.90 15.99 -14.59
C CYS A 268 8.61 15.17 -14.60
N THR A 269 7.66 15.61 -15.43
CA THR A 269 6.39 14.91 -15.58
C THR A 269 5.86 15.09 -16.98
N ASP A 270 5.15 14.08 -17.49
CA ASP A 270 4.41 14.15 -18.74
C ASP A 270 2.90 14.34 -18.50
N ILE A 271 2.47 14.45 -17.24
CA ILE A 271 1.09 14.69 -16.85
C ILE A 271 0.70 16.11 -17.28
N THR A 272 -0.34 16.24 -18.11
CA THR A 272 -0.78 17.53 -18.64
C THR A 272 -1.84 18.22 -17.77
N ASP A 273 -2.39 17.53 -16.77
CA ASP A 273 -3.39 18.10 -15.86
C ASP A 273 -2.74 19.05 -14.85
N SER A 274 -2.79 20.34 -15.15
CA SER A 274 -2.19 21.38 -14.30
C SER A 274 -2.86 21.52 -12.93
N LYS A 275 -4.14 21.17 -12.80
CA LYS A 275 -4.85 21.24 -11.52
C LYS A 275 -4.37 20.14 -10.58
N PHE A 276 -4.23 18.93 -11.12
CA PHE A 276 -3.64 17.81 -10.40
C PHE A 276 -2.22 18.16 -9.94
N LEU A 277 -1.34 18.63 -10.84
CA LEU A 277 0.05 18.98 -10.50
C LEU A 277 0.16 20.10 -9.45
N ALA A 278 -0.73 21.10 -9.49
CA ALA A 278 -0.78 22.15 -8.48
C ALA A 278 -1.19 21.59 -7.11
N ALA A 279 -2.26 20.79 -7.06
CA ALA A 279 -2.75 20.18 -5.84
C ALA A 279 -1.75 19.17 -5.24
N SER A 280 -1.10 18.35 -6.07
CA SER A 280 -0.02 17.45 -5.64
C SER A 280 1.15 18.21 -5.03
N LYS A 281 1.58 19.31 -5.65
CA LYS A 281 2.67 20.15 -5.13
C LYS A 281 2.31 20.76 -3.78
N GLU A 282 1.14 21.36 -3.67
CA GLU A 282 0.67 21.94 -2.40
C GLU A 282 0.63 20.87 -1.30
N ALA A 283 0.05 19.70 -1.58
CA ALA A 283 -0.04 18.59 -0.64
C ALA A 283 1.34 18.12 -0.16
N ILE A 284 2.25 17.84 -1.10
CA ILE A 284 3.59 17.35 -0.81
C ILE A 284 4.41 18.39 -0.03
N GLU A 285 4.47 19.64 -0.49
CA GLU A 285 5.23 20.70 0.18
C GLU A 285 4.69 20.99 1.58
N ARG A 286 3.37 21.04 1.75
CA ARG A 286 2.75 21.24 3.07
C ARG A 286 3.17 20.17 4.08
N ILE A 287 3.21 18.90 3.66
CA ILE A 287 3.54 17.78 4.55
C ILE A 287 5.04 17.70 4.84
N TRP A 288 5.87 17.96 3.83
CA TRP A 288 7.32 17.92 3.99
C TRP A 288 7.90 19.15 4.66
N ASN A 289 7.18 20.27 4.71
CA ASN A 289 7.61 21.42 5.51
C ASN A 289 7.38 21.14 7.00
N VAL A 290 8.46 21.13 7.78
CA VAL A 290 8.46 20.83 9.22
C VAL A 290 9.08 21.98 9.99
N ASP A 291 8.55 22.27 11.17
CA ASP A 291 9.09 23.25 12.12
C ASP A 291 9.20 22.57 13.49
N ASP A 292 10.39 22.52 14.07
CA ASP A 292 10.64 21.94 15.41
C ASP A 292 10.91 22.99 16.49
N ARG A 293 10.53 24.26 16.24
CA ARG A 293 10.79 25.48 17.03
C ARG A 293 12.22 26.00 16.95
N GLU A 294 13.20 25.11 16.79
CA GLU A 294 14.61 25.48 16.67
C GLU A 294 15.04 25.61 15.22
N ASN A 295 14.46 24.80 14.34
CA ASN A 295 14.82 24.68 12.94
C ASN A 295 13.57 24.66 12.06
N MET A 296 13.72 25.24 10.89
CA MET A 296 12.73 25.26 9.83
C MET A 296 13.22 24.39 8.66
N TYR A 297 12.49 23.32 8.39
CA TYR A 297 12.77 22.38 7.31
C TYR A 297 11.79 22.63 6.18
N LYS A 298 12.32 22.97 5.00
CA LYS A 298 11.54 23.38 3.84
C LYS A 298 11.85 22.53 2.62
N MET A 299 10.81 22.09 1.94
CA MET A 299 10.91 21.46 0.64
C MET A 299 10.24 22.32 -0.43
N THR A 300 10.85 22.38 -1.60
CA THR A 300 10.30 23.07 -2.77
C THR A 300 10.39 22.19 -4.01
N LEU A 301 9.24 21.90 -4.62
CA LEU A 301 9.14 21.18 -5.88
C LEU A 301 9.24 22.14 -7.07
N VAL A 302 9.95 21.72 -8.10
CA VAL A 302 10.03 22.46 -9.37
C VAL A 302 9.57 21.54 -10.49
N TRP A 303 8.32 21.71 -10.93
CA TRP A 303 7.76 20.94 -12.04
C TRP A 303 8.43 21.30 -13.37
N ARG A 304 8.81 20.28 -14.13
CA ARG A 304 9.28 20.39 -15.52
C ARG A 304 8.42 19.52 -16.42
N LEU A 305 7.43 20.13 -17.09
CA LEU A 305 6.60 19.42 -18.06
C LEU A 305 7.47 18.93 -19.23
N THR A 306 7.53 17.63 -19.40
CA THR A 306 8.20 16.94 -20.50
C THR A 306 7.11 16.24 -21.32
N PRO A 307 6.54 16.92 -22.33
CA PRO A 307 5.38 16.40 -23.03
C PRO A 307 5.71 15.08 -23.74
N ALA A 308 4.71 14.22 -23.89
CA ALA A 308 4.87 12.91 -24.53
C ALA A 308 5.50 12.99 -25.94
N ALA A 309 5.18 14.04 -26.72
CA ALA A 309 5.81 14.28 -28.02
C ALA A 309 7.35 14.45 -27.94
N ALA A 310 7.87 14.99 -26.84
CA ALA A 310 9.30 15.11 -26.60
C ALA A 310 9.94 13.77 -26.16
N LEU A 311 9.21 12.96 -25.36
CA LEU A 311 9.68 11.65 -24.91
C LEU A 311 9.68 10.59 -26.04
N TYR A 312 8.80 10.74 -27.03
CA TYR A 312 8.55 9.77 -28.09
C TYR A 312 8.90 10.31 -29.49
N ARG A 313 9.94 11.16 -29.63
CA ARG A 313 10.32 11.78 -30.92
C ARG A 313 10.52 10.78 -32.08
N HIS A 314 10.94 9.55 -31.77
CA HIS A 314 11.27 8.52 -32.75
C HIS A 314 10.41 7.25 -32.60
N SER A 315 9.29 7.35 -31.88
CA SER A 315 8.42 6.20 -31.62
C SER A 315 6.97 6.61 -31.45
N ARG A 316 6.06 5.63 -31.46
CA ARG A 316 4.64 5.90 -31.27
C ARG A 316 4.37 6.31 -29.83
N MET A 317 3.73 7.46 -29.66
CA MET A 317 3.24 7.94 -28.37
C MET A 317 2.14 6.99 -27.82
N PRO A 318 2.16 6.65 -26.53
CA PRO A 318 1.08 5.91 -25.91
C PRO A 318 -0.22 6.73 -25.96
N ALA A 319 -1.34 6.08 -26.27
CA ALA A 319 -2.65 6.70 -26.14
C ALA A 319 -3.05 6.83 -24.65
N ARG A 320 -3.93 7.78 -24.33
CA ARG A 320 -4.55 7.84 -23.00
C ARG A 320 -5.25 6.50 -22.69
N GLY A 321 -4.99 5.95 -21.51
CA GLY A 321 -5.47 4.63 -21.07
C GLY A 321 -4.62 3.45 -21.55
N ALA A 322 -3.56 3.67 -22.34
CA ALA A 322 -2.67 2.58 -22.74
C ALA A 322 -1.90 2.02 -21.54
N HIS A 323 -1.78 0.69 -21.46
CA HIS A 323 -0.86 0.07 -20.50
C HIS A 323 0.55 0.16 -21.06
N ILE A 324 1.48 0.67 -20.26
CA ILE A 324 2.86 0.90 -20.69
C ILE A 324 3.84 0.17 -19.77
N ASP A 325 5.00 -0.17 -20.31
CA ASP A 325 6.16 -0.48 -19.47
C ASP A 325 6.64 0.84 -18.86
N VAL A 326 6.22 1.08 -17.62
CA VAL A 326 6.53 2.30 -16.87
C VAL A 326 8.04 2.46 -16.66
N LYS A 327 8.78 1.37 -16.45
CA LYS A 327 10.23 1.44 -16.28
C LYS A 327 10.89 1.90 -17.57
N ALA A 328 10.52 1.33 -18.71
CA ALA A 328 11.00 1.76 -20.01
C ALA A 328 10.51 3.16 -20.43
N HIS A 329 9.39 3.62 -19.88
CA HIS A 329 8.89 4.98 -20.06
C HIS A 329 9.69 6.00 -19.22
N ALA A 330 9.97 5.69 -17.96
CA ALA A 330 10.71 6.57 -17.04
C ALA A 330 12.13 6.87 -17.55
N THR A 331 12.79 5.92 -18.22
CA THR A 331 14.12 6.14 -18.82
C THR A 331 14.15 7.14 -19.98
N LYS A 332 12.99 7.60 -20.46
CA LYS A 332 12.89 8.61 -21.53
C LYS A 332 13.00 10.04 -21.00
N PHE A 333 12.82 10.24 -19.70
CA PHE A 333 12.92 11.55 -19.07
C PHE A 333 14.39 11.97 -18.88
N PRO A 334 14.68 13.27 -18.76
CA PRO A 334 15.99 13.74 -18.34
C PRO A 334 16.41 13.14 -16.99
N HIS A 335 17.70 12.81 -16.85
CA HIS A 335 18.24 12.24 -15.60
C HIS A 335 18.54 13.30 -14.51
N ASP A 336 18.36 14.59 -14.81
CA ASP A 336 18.60 15.71 -13.88
C ASP A 336 17.35 16.07 -13.04
N CYS A 337 16.34 15.20 -13.00
CA CYS A 337 15.10 15.37 -12.26
C CYS A 337 14.55 14.02 -11.80
N ALA A 338 13.75 14.03 -10.74
CA ALA A 338 12.86 12.93 -10.42
C ALA A 338 11.74 12.83 -11.48
N VAL A 339 11.07 11.69 -11.60
CA VAL A 339 9.96 11.52 -12.54
C VAL A 339 8.63 11.29 -11.80
N LEU A 340 7.57 11.98 -12.22
CA LEU A 340 6.19 11.68 -11.84
C LEU A 340 5.37 11.37 -13.10
N THR A 341 4.82 10.17 -13.20
CA THR A 341 4.07 9.72 -14.37
C THR A 341 2.89 8.81 -13.99
N THR A 342 2.24 8.20 -14.99
CA THR A 342 1.05 7.33 -14.90
C THR A 342 1.29 6.08 -15.76
N GLY A 343 0.33 5.16 -15.83
CA GLY A 343 0.44 3.99 -16.71
C GLY A 343 0.32 2.64 -16.01
N ILE A 344 0.12 2.64 -14.70
CA ILE A 344 0.10 1.45 -13.85
C ILE A 344 -1.26 1.28 -13.17
N ASN A 345 -1.55 0.09 -12.66
CA ASN A 345 -2.79 -0.24 -11.96
C ASN A 345 -2.77 0.12 -10.46
N SER A 346 -1.59 0.25 -9.85
CA SER A 346 -1.42 0.65 -8.46
C SER A 346 -0.23 1.58 -8.31
N THR A 347 -0.39 2.66 -7.54
CA THR A 347 0.68 3.63 -7.32
C THR A 347 1.87 2.96 -6.64
N TYR A 348 3.07 3.24 -7.14
CA TYR A 348 4.33 2.93 -6.44
C TYR A 348 5.44 3.87 -6.88
N ALA A 349 6.52 3.89 -6.09
CA ALA A 349 7.75 4.58 -6.41
C ALA A 349 8.95 3.65 -6.52
N ILE A 350 9.93 4.05 -7.34
CA ILE A 350 11.29 3.53 -7.31
C ILE A 350 12.16 4.59 -6.65
N PRO A 351 12.83 4.27 -5.52
CA PRO A 351 13.61 5.24 -4.78
C PRO A 351 14.64 5.97 -5.65
N GLY A 352 14.59 7.29 -5.61
CA GLY A 352 15.48 8.18 -6.35
C GLY A 352 15.27 8.25 -7.86
N GLU A 353 14.25 7.58 -8.41
CA GLU A 353 14.00 7.55 -9.85
C GLU A 353 12.63 8.14 -10.19
N TYR A 354 11.54 7.42 -9.90
CA TYR A 354 10.21 7.78 -10.37
C TYR A 354 9.06 7.36 -9.44
N ILE A 355 7.94 8.08 -9.53
CA ILE A 355 6.62 7.66 -9.04
C ILE A 355 5.74 7.39 -10.25
N ALA A 356 5.07 6.24 -10.25
CA ALA A 356 4.05 5.90 -11.23
C ALA A 356 2.69 5.83 -10.53
N LEU A 357 1.79 6.72 -10.91
CA LEU A 357 0.47 6.82 -10.30
C LEU A 357 -0.49 5.78 -10.92
N GLY A 358 -1.19 5.05 -10.05
CA GLY A 358 -2.38 4.28 -10.39
C GLY A 358 -3.65 5.14 -10.34
N PRO A 359 -4.81 4.61 -10.75
CA PRO A 359 -6.07 5.37 -10.79
C PRO A 359 -6.79 5.45 -9.44
N GLN A 360 -6.33 4.68 -8.44
CA GLN A 360 -6.99 4.59 -7.13
C GLN A 360 -6.84 5.91 -6.38
N PRO A 361 -7.88 6.38 -5.65
CA PRO A 361 -7.76 7.58 -4.84
C PRO A 361 -6.53 7.54 -3.93
N ILE A 362 -5.79 8.65 -3.88
CA ILE A 362 -4.57 8.77 -3.08
C ILE A 362 -4.70 9.96 -2.14
N SER A 363 -4.48 9.74 -0.85
CA SER A 363 -4.50 10.83 0.13
C SER A 363 -3.21 11.66 0.02
N HIS A 364 -3.24 12.88 0.57
CA HIS A 364 -2.06 13.75 0.57
C HIS A 364 -0.88 13.11 1.30
N ASN A 365 -1.11 12.46 2.45
CA ASN A 365 -0.09 11.78 3.24
C ASN A 365 0.53 10.60 2.48
N VAL A 366 -0.29 9.77 1.81
CA VAL A 366 0.23 8.68 0.98
C VAL A 366 1.04 9.22 -0.18
N LEU A 367 0.57 10.26 -0.88
CA LEU A 367 1.34 10.90 -1.95
C LEU A 367 2.68 11.48 -1.44
N ALA A 368 2.70 12.08 -0.25
CA ALA A 368 3.91 12.60 0.36
C ALA A 368 4.87 11.49 0.81
N HIS A 369 4.37 10.32 1.23
CA HIS A 369 5.15 9.11 1.45
C HIS A 369 5.81 8.61 0.17
N GLU A 370 5.02 8.43 -0.91
CA GLU A 370 5.56 8.05 -2.23
C GLU A 370 6.62 9.05 -2.71
N PHE A 371 6.42 10.33 -2.41
CA PHE A 371 7.41 11.38 -2.67
C PHE A 371 8.70 11.21 -1.86
N GLY A 372 8.64 10.71 -0.64
CA GLY A 372 9.83 10.35 0.15
C GLY A 372 10.74 9.37 -0.60
N HIS A 373 10.18 8.43 -1.34
CA HIS A 373 10.99 7.55 -2.19
C HIS A 373 11.78 8.32 -3.26
N LEU A 374 11.21 9.37 -3.88
CA LEU A 374 11.97 10.21 -4.80
C LEU A 374 13.15 10.94 -4.16
N LEU A 375 13.16 11.10 -2.83
CA LEU A 375 14.28 11.65 -2.08
C LEU A 375 15.34 10.59 -1.74
N GLY A 376 15.10 9.32 -2.09
CA GLY A 376 15.99 8.19 -1.81
C GLY A 376 15.66 7.44 -0.52
N PHE A 377 14.57 7.78 0.17
CA PHE A 377 14.11 6.98 1.31
C PHE A 377 13.51 5.65 0.83
N ILE A 378 13.72 4.60 1.62
CA ILE A 378 13.00 3.34 1.48
C ILE A 378 11.84 3.30 2.47
N ASP A 379 10.95 2.33 2.29
CA ASP A 379 9.92 2.02 3.28
C ASP A 379 10.56 1.74 4.64
N GLY A 380 10.01 2.35 5.69
CA GLY A 380 10.45 2.14 7.06
C GLY A 380 9.83 0.92 7.72
N TYR A 381 8.74 0.39 7.16
CA TYR A 381 8.12 -0.86 7.60
C TYR A 381 8.80 -2.07 6.96
N PHE A 382 8.70 -3.23 7.62
CA PHE A 382 9.28 -4.48 7.11
C PHE A 382 8.20 -5.44 6.64
N ARG A 383 8.43 -6.09 5.50
CA ARG A 383 7.56 -7.16 4.98
C ARG A 383 8.30 -8.50 5.04
N GLY A 384 7.99 -9.28 6.07
CA GLY A 384 8.38 -10.68 6.19
C GLY A 384 7.30 -11.61 5.63
N TYR A 385 7.44 -12.90 5.92
CA TYR A 385 6.46 -13.91 5.55
C TYR A 385 6.45 -15.13 6.48
N ARG A 386 5.36 -15.91 6.42
CA ARG A 386 5.30 -17.32 6.84
C ARG A 386 4.87 -18.19 5.67
N ASP A 387 5.48 -19.37 5.54
CA ASP A 387 5.07 -20.36 4.55
C ASP A 387 3.89 -21.19 5.09
N LEU A 388 2.72 -21.07 4.46
CA LEU A 388 1.52 -21.83 4.81
C LEU A 388 1.33 -23.06 3.90
N GLY A 389 2.35 -23.44 3.14
CA GLY A 389 2.32 -24.59 2.23
C GLY A 389 1.28 -24.44 1.13
N ALA A 390 0.27 -25.31 1.13
CA ALA A 390 -0.77 -25.31 0.11
C ALA A 390 -1.59 -24.00 0.03
N LYS A 391 -1.62 -23.23 1.13
CA LYS A 391 -2.33 -21.94 1.22
C LYS A 391 -1.51 -20.76 0.68
N GLY A 392 -0.26 -21.00 0.26
CA GLY A 392 0.69 -19.96 -0.15
C GLY A 392 1.42 -19.35 1.04
N PHE A 393 1.77 -18.08 0.94
CA PHE A 393 2.47 -17.34 1.99
C PHE A 393 1.51 -16.45 2.78
N GLU A 394 1.76 -16.29 4.07
CA GLU A 394 1.25 -15.16 4.85
C GLU A 394 2.29 -14.05 4.77
N VAL A 395 1.93 -12.91 4.18
CA VAL A 395 2.77 -11.71 4.16
C VAL A 395 2.62 -11.01 5.51
N LEU A 396 3.73 -10.71 6.18
CA LEU A 396 3.74 -10.06 7.48
C LEU A 396 4.32 -8.66 7.36
N GLU A 397 3.49 -7.63 7.50
CA GLU A 397 3.96 -6.25 7.49
C GLU A 397 4.03 -5.71 8.93
N VAL A 398 5.19 -5.21 9.37
CA VAL A 398 5.30 -4.54 10.67
C VAL A 398 5.80 -3.12 10.54
N VAL A 399 5.15 -2.22 11.27
CA VAL A 399 5.47 -0.79 11.34
C VAL A 399 6.28 -0.53 12.62
N PRO A 400 7.58 -0.21 12.54
CA PRO A 400 8.42 0.00 13.74
C PRO A 400 8.24 1.38 14.38
N ASP A 401 7.94 2.42 13.60
CA ASP A 401 7.66 3.78 14.08
C ASP A 401 6.35 4.30 13.44
N PRO A 402 5.20 4.16 14.11
CA PRO A 402 3.92 4.59 13.55
C PRO A 402 3.79 6.11 13.34
N ASP A 403 4.67 6.91 13.97
CA ASP A 403 4.66 8.38 13.83
C ASP A 403 5.51 8.85 12.62
N ASP A 404 6.24 7.96 11.97
CA ASP A 404 7.11 8.27 10.83
C ASP A 404 6.36 8.06 9.50
N ILE A 405 6.35 9.08 8.63
CA ILE A 405 5.71 9.01 7.30
C ILE A 405 6.25 7.86 6.44
N MET A 406 7.55 7.54 6.54
CA MET A 406 8.16 6.47 5.78
C MET A 406 7.79 5.09 6.32
N CYS A 407 7.36 5.01 7.59
CA CYS A 407 6.84 3.77 8.17
C CYS A 407 5.32 3.62 8.03
N THR A 408 4.58 4.74 8.04
CA THR A 408 3.12 4.73 8.04
C THR A 408 2.56 5.75 7.06
N PRO A 409 2.40 5.40 5.78
CA PRO A 409 2.02 6.34 4.72
C PRO A 409 0.74 7.11 5.00
N GLY A 410 -0.24 6.49 5.67
CA GLY A 410 -1.56 7.07 5.88
C GLY A 410 -1.63 8.12 6.99
N ILE A 411 -0.79 7.99 8.04
CA ILE A 411 -0.91 8.79 9.28
C ILE A 411 0.43 9.20 9.89
N GLY A 412 1.56 8.81 9.31
CA GLY A 412 2.88 9.20 9.79
C GLY A 412 3.21 10.65 9.43
N HIS A 413 4.26 11.17 10.05
CA HIS A 413 4.73 12.54 9.88
C HIS A 413 6.14 12.58 9.29
N VAL A 414 6.40 13.61 8.50
CA VAL A 414 7.78 13.96 8.14
C VAL A 414 8.43 14.50 9.42
N ARG A 415 9.61 13.98 9.77
CA ARG A 415 10.35 14.35 10.98
C ARG A 415 11.66 15.05 10.60
N PRO A 416 12.23 15.88 11.50
CA PRO A 416 13.53 16.53 11.30
C PRO A 416 14.65 15.58 10.84
N HIS A 417 14.65 14.35 11.35
CA HIS A 417 15.67 13.37 11.02
C HIS A 417 15.71 12.98 9.53
N HIS A 418 14.60 13.10 8.79
CA HIS A 418 14.61 12.88 7.34
C HIS A 418 15.53 13.90 6.64
N TYR A 419 15.40 15.17 6.99
CA TYR A 419 16.26 16.21 6.47
C TYR A 419 17.72 15.97 6.87
N MET A 420 17.98 15.71 8.15
CA MET A 420 19.33 15.43 8.65
C MET A 420 20.01 14.32 7.84
N ARG A 421 19.31 13.19 7.61
CA ARG A 421 19.83 12.06 6.81
C ARG A 421 20.19 12.47 5.38
N LEU A 422 19.38 13.30 4.71
CA LEU A 422 19.68 13.76 3.35
C LEU A 422 20.96 14.58 3.30
N PHE A 423 21.13 15.49 4.27
CA PHE A 423 22.32 16.35 4.33
C PHE A 423 23.57 15.58 4.73
N GLU A 424 23.48 14.66 5.71
CA GLU A 424 24.61 13.82 6.12
C GLU A 424 25.11 12.93 4.98
N ASN A 425 24.20 12.26 4.27
CA ASN A 425 24.56 11.36 3.17
C ASN A 425 24.98 12.10 1.89
N SER A 426 24.66 13.38 1.75
CA SER A 426 25.10 14.20 0.60
C SER A 426 26.57 14.60 0.67
N LYS A 427 27.18 14.64 1.87
CA LYS A 427 28.59 15.05 2.07
C LYS A 427 29.60 13.99 1.62
N HIS A 428 29.14 12.78 1.33
CA HIS A 428 29.96 11.64 0.93
C HIS A 428 29.98 11.41 -0.59
N LYS A 429 29.43 12.36 -1.36
CA LYS A 429 29.56 12.45 -2.82
C LYS A 429 30.57 13.52 -3.18
#